data_AF-A0A530BFY1-F1
#
_entry.id   AF-A0A530BFY1-F1
#
_cell.length_a   1.000
_cell.length_b   1.000
_cell.length_c   1.000
_cell.angle_alpha   90.00
_cell.angle_beta   90.00
_cell.angle_gamma   90.00
#
_symmetry.space_group_name_H-M   'P 1'
#
loop_
_entity.id
_entity.type
_entity.pdbx_description
1 polymer ?
#
loop_
_entity_poly.entity_id
_entity_poly.type
_entity_poly.pdbx_seq_one_letter_code
_entity_poly.pdbx_strand_id
1 'polypeptide(L)' 'VPGVDGAILDPRSTWADKAGYDRQAAKLVNMFATNFEKFERHVDAAILGAAPRLQEAAE' A
#
# COMPACT_ATOMS: atom_id res chain seq x y z
N VAL A 1 -8.09 7.94 -16.04
CA VAL A 1 -9.40 7.23 -16.05
C VAL A 1 -10.43 8.20 -16.64
N PRO A 2 -11.27 7.80 -17.60
CA PRO A 2 -12.24 8.72 -18.21
C PRO A 2 -13.14 9.38 -17.16
N GLY A 3 -13.26 10.72 -17.22
CA GLY A 3 -14.08 11.49 -16.28
C GLY A 3 -13.49 11.66 -14.87
N VAL A 4 -12.29 11.18 -14.59
CA VAL A 4 -11.61 11.33 -13.29
C VAL A 4 -10.36 12.19 -13.47
N ASP A 5 -10.17 13.16 -12.58
CA ASP A 5 -8.95 13.95 -12.51
C ASP A 5 -7.74 13.02 -12.30
N GLY A 6 -6.76 13.10 -13.20
CA GLY A 6 -5.55 12.28 -13.11
C GLY A 6 -4.74 12.56 -11.84
N ALA A 7 -4.80 13.78 -11.31
CA ALA A 7 -4.01 14.18 -10.16
C ALA A 7 -4.35 13.43 -8.87
N ILE A 8 -5.58 12.92 -8.75
CA ILE A 8 -6.02 12.15 -7.56
C ILE A 8 -5.74 10.65 -7.66
N LEU A 9 -5.36 10.17 -8.85
CA LEU A 9 -5.09 8.75 -9.08
C LEU A 9 -3.76 8.30 -8.47
N ASP A 10 -2.84 9.25 -8.27
CA ASP A 10 -1.63 9.05 -7.49
C ASP A 10 -1.80 9.67 -6.09
N PRO A 11 -2.16 8.87 -5.08
CA PRO A 11 -2.36 9.38 -3.73
C PRO A 11 -1.09 10.02 -3.16
N ARG A 12 0.12 9.59 -3.55
CA ARG A 12 1.36 10.23 -3.09
C ARG A 12 1.47 11.65 -3.62
N SER A 13 1.10 11.88 -4.88
CA SER A 13 1.09 13.21 -5.50
C SER A 13 0.12 14.20 -4.84
N THR A 14 -0.92 13.71 -4.16
CA THR A 14 -1.89 14.57 -3.45
C THR A 14 -1.40 15.12 -2.09
N TRP A 15 -0.33 14.56 -1.51
CA TRP A 15 0.20 14.99 -0.20
C TRP A 15 1.22 16.12 -0.33
N ALA A 16 1.14 17.14 0.52
CA ALA A 16 2.17 18.20 0.58
C ALA A 16 3.52 17.65 1.11
N ASP A 17 3.48 16.85 2.17
CA ASP A 17 4.65 16.13 2.71
C ASP A 17 4.71 14.71 2.13
N LYS A 18 5.57 14.51 1.12
CA LYS A 18 5.78 13.19 0.49
C LYS A 18 6.40 12.18 1.46
N ALA A 19 7.33 12.62 2.31
CA ALA A 19 7.92 11.75 3.32
C ALA A 19 6.88 11.35 4.37
N GLY A 20 5.92 12.23 4.67
CA GLY A 20 4.77 11.95 5.52
C GLY A 20 3.85 10.88 4.94
N TYR A 21 3.59 10.95 3.64
CA TYR A 21 2.89 9.89 2.92
C TYR A 21 3.65 8.56 3.03
N ASP A 22 4.95 8.55 2.75
CA ASP A 22 5.77 7.34 2.77
C ASP A 22 5.78 6.68 4.17
N ARG A 23 5.89 7.48 5.24
CA ARG A 23 5.76 7.00 6.64
C ARG A 23 4.38 6.38 6.91
N GLN A 24 3.32 7.03 6.42
CA GLN A 24 1.95 6.55 6.65
C GLN A 24 1.64 5.29 5.84
N ALA A 25 2.13 5.19 4.61
CA ALA A 25 2.05 4.00 3.77
C ALA A 25 2.77 2.82 4.44
N ALA A 26 3.99 3.03 4.97
CA ALA A 26 4.73 2.01 5.72
C ALA A 26 3.96 1.52 6.94
N LYS A 27 3.39 2.46 7.72
CA LYS A 27 2.53 2.11 8.86
C LYS A 27 1.33 1.27 8.43
N LEU A 28 0.66 1.64 7.34
CA LEU A 28 -0.51 0.93 6.84
C LEU A 28 -0.16 -0.49 6.38
N VAL A 29 0.92 -0.66 5.63
CA VAL A 29 1.43 -1.99 5.22
C VAL A 29 1.67 -2.87 6.44
N ASN A 30 2.33 -2.34 7.48
CA ASN A 30 2.58 -3.09 8.71
C ASN A 30 1.27 -3.48 9.41
N MET A 31 0.29 -2.57 9.48
CA MET A 31 -1.02 -2.89 10.06
C MET A 31 -1.73 -4.03 9.31
N PHE A 32 -1.64 -4.05 7.96
CA PHE A 32 -2.18 -5.15 7.16
C PHE A 32 -1.46 -6.46 7.45
N ALA A 33 -0.12 -6.46 7.46
CA ALA A 33 0.68 -7.64 7.76
C ALA A 33 0.34 -8.22 9.14
N THR A 34 0.37 -7.41 10.19
CA THR A 34 0.05 -7.85 11.56
C THR A 34 -1.37 -8.40 11.69
N ASN A 35 -2.35 -7.80 11.00
CA ASN A 35 -3.70 -8.35 11.01
C ASN A 35 -3.78 -9.70 10.26
N PHE A 36 -2.96 -9.86 9.22
CA PHE A 36 -2.98 -11.03 8.34
C PHE A 36 -2.32 -12.27 8.96
N GLU A 37 -1.40 -12.13 9.92
CA GLU A 37 -0.72 -13.23 10.64
C GLU A 37 -1.69 -14.32 11.12
N LYS A 38 -2.91 -13.96 11.53
CA LYS A 38 -3.95 -14.89 12.00
C LYS A 38 -4.50 -15.81 10.91
N PHE A 39 -4.36 -15.41 9.65
CA PHE A 39 -4.96 -16.05 8.49
C PHE A 39 -3.94 -16.79 7.62
N GLU A 40 -2.63 -16.58 7.82
CA GLU A 40 -1.56 -17.12 6.97
C GLU A 40 -1.64 -18.64 6.73
N ARG A 41 -2.04 -19.41 7.76
CA ARG A 41 -2.18 -20.87 7.65
C ARG A 41 -3.42 -21.33 6.87
N HIS A 42 -4.34 -20.43 6.58
CA HIS A 42 -5.63 -20.71 5.97
C HIS A 42 -5.72 -20.23 4.51
N VAL A 43 -4.63 -19.68 3.98
CA VAL A 43 -4.58 -19.11 2.64
C VAL A 43 -3.54 -19.81 1.79
N ASP A 44 -3.75 -19.78 0.48
CA ASP A 44 -2.79 -20.34 -0.47
C ASP A 44 -1.65 -19.34 -0.79
N ALA A 45 -0.67 -19.83 -1.54
CA ALA A 45 0.49 -19.05 -1.94
C ALA A 45 0.14 -17.83 -2.82
N ALA A 46 -0.98 -17.86 -3.57
CA ALA A 46 -1.39 -16.74 -4.41
C ALA A 46 -1.89 -15.58 -3.55
N ILE A 47 -2.65 -15.88 -2.49
CA ILE A 47 -3.10 -14.87 -1.52
C ILE A 47 -1.93 -14.32 -0.70
N LEU A 48 -1.00 -15.19 -0.25
CA LEU A 48 0.23 -14.75 0.43
C LEU A 48 1.08 -13.84 -0.46
N GLY A 49 1.19 -14.17 -1.75
CA GLY A 49 1.94 -13.38 -2.74
C GLY A 49 1.33 -12.01 -3.05
N ALA A 50 0.05 -11.80 -2.73
CA ALA A 50 -0.64 -10.53 -2.89
C ALA A 50 -0.45 -9.57 -1.70
N ALA A 51 0.37 -9.95 -0.71
CA ALA A 51 0.66 -9.09 0.43
C ALA A 51 1.14 -7.70 -0.02
N PRO A 52 0.59 -6.61 0.55
CA PRO A 52 1.01 -5.27 0.19
C PRO A 52 2.49 -5.10 0.55
N ARG A 53 3.27 -4.63 -0.41
CA ARG A 53 4.68 -4.31 -0.23
C ARG A 53 4.84 -2.80 -0.23
N LEU A 54 5.79 -2.30 0.55
CA LEU A 54 6.31 -0.97 0.29
C LEU A 54 6.87 -0.99 -1.12
N GLN A 55 6.21 -0.28 -2.02
CA GLN A 55 6.78 0.03 -3.32
C GLN A 55 7.96 0.94 -3.00
N GLU A 56 9.19 0.41 -3.07
CA GLU A 56 10.38 1.27 -3.15
C GLU A 56 10.07 2.25 -4.28
N ALA A 57 9.82 3.51 -3.91
CA ALA A 57 9.41 4.53 -4.85
C ALA A 57 10.43 4.51 -5.98
N ALA A 58 9.99 4.13 -7.18
CA ALA A 58 10.82 4.15 -8.37
C ALA A 58 11.46 5.54 -8.46
N GLU A 59 12.79 5.57 -8.35
CA GLU A 59 13.62 6.72 -8.73
C GLU A 59 13.50 7.00 -10.23
#